data_AF-A0A0F9GYX8-F1
#
_entry.id   AF-A0A0F9GYX8-F1
#
_cell.length_a   1.000
_cell.length_b   1.000
_cell.length_c   1.000
_cell.angle_alpha   90.00
_cell.angle_beta   90.00
_cell.angle_gamma   90.00
#
_symmetry.space_group_name_H-M   'P 1'
#
loop_
_entity.id
_entity.type
_entity.pdbx_description
1 polymer ?
#
loop_
_entity_poly.entity_id
_entity_poly.type
_entity_poly.pdbx_seq_one_letter_code
_entity_poly.pdbx_strand_id
1 'polypeptide(L)' 'MKLEHKKAFVKIILTLQNDHHGCKEEAVNLAKEALGFEIDHNLIREMINVISEDEINKIVKTISVY' A
#
# COMPACT_ATOMS: atom_id res chain seq x y z
N MET A 1 -7.07 -4.75 -15.36
CA MET A 1 -6.33 -3.92 -14.37
C MET A 1 -4.85 -4.27 -14.43
N LYS A 2 -3.96 -3.27 -14.59
CA LYS A 2 -2.50 -3.47 -14.68
C LYS A 2 -1.91 -3.96 -13.35
N LEU A 3 -0.75 -4.60 -13.41
CA LEU A 3 -0.05 -5.17 -12.24
C LEU A 3 0.31 -4.10 -11.20
N GLU A 4 0.70 -2.90 -11.64
CA GLU A 4 0.99 -1.73 -10.79
C GLU A 4 -0.19 -1.35 -9.88
N HIS A 5 -1.40 -1.30 -10.43
CA HIS A 5 -2.61 -1.04 -9.65
C HIS A 5 -2.93 -2.18 -8.67
N LYS A 6 -2.73 -3.44 -9.07
CA LYS A 6 -2.89 -4.59 -8.16
C LYS A 6 -1.95 -4.50 -6.96
N LYS A 7 -0.68 -4.14 -7.18
CA LYS A 7 0.30 -3.94 -6.10
C LYS A 7 -0.11 -2.80 -5.15
N ALA A 8 -0.57 -1.67 -5.69
CA ALA A 8 -1.04 -0.54 -4.88
C ALA A 8 -2.22 -0.91 -3.97
N PHE A 9 -3.23 -1.61 -4.51
CA PHE A 9 -4.37 -2.06 -3.71
C PHE A 9 -3.99 -3.06 -2.61
N VAL A 10 -3.07 -3.99 -2.91
CA VAL A 10 -2.55 -4.92 -1.90
C VAL A 10 -1.82 -4.16 -0.78
N LYS A 11 -1.00 -3.16 -1.12
CA LYS A 11 -0.31 -2.31 -0.14
C LYS A 11 -1.31 -1.60 0.78
N ILE A 12 -2.35 -1.00 0.21
CA ILE A 12 -3.43 -0.34 0.97
C ILE A 12 -4.14 -1.30 1.93
N ILE A 13 -4.50 -2.49 1.46
CA ILE A 13 -5.19 -3.51 2.28
C ILE A 13 -4.31 -3.94 3.45
N LEU A 14 -3.03 -4.26 3.19
CA LEU A 14 -2.11 -4.70 4.24
C LEU A 14 -1.83 -3.57 5.25
N THR A 15 -1.69 -2.32 4.80
CA THR A 15 -1.55 -1.15 5.69
C THR A 15 -2.77 -1.00 6.61
N LEU A 16 -3.98 -1.21 6.09
CA LEU A 16 -5.21 -1.13 6.89
C LEU A 16 -5.41 -2.34 7.83
N GLN A 17 -4.85 -3.50 7.51
CA GLN A 17 -4.98 -4.73 8.30
C GLN A 17 -3.96 -4.82 9.45
N ASN A 18 -2.73 -4.37 9.22
CA ASN A 18 -1.64 -4.47 10.20
C ASN A 18 -1.70 -3.39 11.28
N ASP A 19 -2.40 -2.28 11.05
CA ASP A 19 -2.38 -1.12 11.94
C ASP A 19 -3.76 -0.84 12.54
N HIS A 20 -3.97 -1.33 13.78
CA HIS A 20 -5.25 -1.27 14.50
C HIS A 20 -5.72 0.16 14.87
N HIS A 21 -4.90 1.20 14.65
CA HIS A 21 -5.16 2.57 15.13
C HIS A 21 -5.26 3.67 14.06
N GLY A 22 -5.56 3.34 12.81
CA GLY A 22 -6.23 4.30 11.93
C GLY A 22 -5.31 5.11 11.01
N CYS A 23 -4.36 4.46 10.34
CA CYS A 23 -3.68 5.03 9.18
C CYS A 23 -4.57 5.09 7.92
N LYS A 24 -5.81 5.59 8.05
CA LYS A 24 -6.70 5.90 6.92
C LYS A 24 -6.05 6.87 5.95
N GLU A 25 -5.29 7.83 6.47
CA GLU A 25 -4.63 8.85 5.68
C GLU A 25 -3.48 8.26 4.84
N GLU A 26 -2.73 7.30 5.38
CA GLU A 26 -1.70 6.55 4.64
C GLU A 26 -2.31 5.72 3.51
N ALA A 27 -3.40 5.01 3.79
CA ALA A 27 -4.15 4.27 2.77
C ALA A 27 -4.70 5.19 1.66
N VAL A 28 -5.17 6.38 2.03
CA VAL A 28 -5.65 7.40 1.09
C VAL A 28 -4.50 7.98 0.27
N ASN A 29 -3.33 8.20 0.87
CA ASN A 29 -2.15 8.69 0.18
C ASN A 29 -1.63 7.65 -0.82
N LEU A 30 -1.51 6.39 -0.42
CA LEU A 30 -1.17 5.30 -1.33
C LEU A 30 -2.16 5.18 -2.50
N ALA A 31 -3.46 5.40 -2.26
CA ALA A 31 -4.45 5.41 -3.33
C ALA A 31 -4.29 6.61 -4.26
N LYS A 32 -4.00 7.80 -3.72
CA LYS A 32 -3.75 9.02 -4.49
C LYS A 32 -2.49 8.90 -5.35
N GLU A 33 -1.37 8.38 -4.82
CA GLU A 33 -0.16 8.12 -5.60
C GLU A 33 -0.44 7.14 -6.75
N ALA A 34 -1.18 6.05 -6.48
CA ALA A 34 -1.53 5.06 -7.48
C ALA A 34 -2.44 5.60 -8.59
N LEU A 35 -3.17 6.69 -8.31
CA LEU A 35 -3.98 7.44 -9.27
C LEU A 35 -3.20 8.59 -9.94
N GLY A 36 -1.94 8.81 -9.57
CA GLY A 36 -1.04 9.80 -10.18
C GLY A 36 -1.08 11.19 -9.53
N PHE A 37 -1.58 11.33 -8.31
CA PHE A 37 -1.53 12.59 -7.55
C PHE A 37 -0.17 12.74 -6.85
N GLU A 38 0.41 13.94 -6.90
CA GLU A 38 1.56 14.29 -6.05
C GLU A 38 1.12 14.48 -4.60
N ILE A 39 1.89 13.92 -3.68
CA ILE A 39 1.66 14.00 -2.24
C ILE A 39 2.95 14.47 -1.59
N ASP A 40 2.82 15.33 -0.58
CA ASP A 40 3.96 15.82 0.18
C ASP A 40 4.29 14.82 1.29
N HIS A 41 5.42 14.15 1.15
CA HIS A 41 5.83 13.00 1.95
C HIS A 41 6.58 13.43 3.20
N ASN A 42 6.03 13.14 4.39
CA ASN A 42 6.71 13.37 5.66
C ASN A 42 7.48 12.11 6.08
N LEU A 43 8.78 12.12 5.81
CA LEU A 43 9.70 10.98 5.93
C LEU A 43 9.68 10.28 7.31
N ILE A 44 9.43 11.02 8.40
CA ILE A 44 9.40 10.44 9.76
C ILE A 44 8.16 9.55 9.95
N ARG A 45 7.02 9.95 9.37
CA ARG A 45 5.77 9.20 9.47
C ARG A 45 5.81 7.92 8.64
N GLU A 46 6.46 7.99 7.48
CA GLU A 46 6.62 6.86 6.57
C GLU A 46 7.55 5.77 7.09
N MET A 47 8.58 6.14 7.87
CA MET A 47 9.51 5.17 8.46
C MET A 47 8.85 4.19 9.43
N ILE A 48 7.72 4.56 10.05
CA ILE A 48 7.04 3.72 11.06
C ILE A 48 6.20 2.62 10.41
N ASN A 49 5.81 2.77 9.13
CA ASN A 49 4.81 1.92 8.45
C ASN A 49 5.29 1.33 7.12
N VAL A 50 6.51 0.80 7.08
CA VAL A 50 7.07 0.20 5.86
C VAL A 50 6.69 -1.28 5.76
N ILE A 51 5.77 -1.61 4.84
CA ILE A 51 5.53 -2.98 4.38
C ILE A 51 6.57 -3.31 3.31
N SER A 52 7.23 -4.45 3.45
CA SER A 52 8.31 -4.86 2.54
C SER A 52 7.78 -5.30 1.16
N GLU A 53 8.59 -5.10 0.11
CA GLU A 53 8.20 -5.49 -1.24
C GLU A 53 8.06 -7.02 -1.40
N ASP A 54 8.78 -7.79 -0.58
CA ASP A 54 8.68 -9.24 -0.51
C ASP A 54 7.31 -9.71 0.01
N GLU A 55 6.75 -9.05 1.03
CA GLU A 55 5.39 -9.32 1.52
C GLU A 55 4.34 -9.02 0.45
N ILE A 56 4.49 -7.92 -0.28
CA ILE A 56 3.61 -7.58 -1.41
C ILE A 56 3.70 -8.64 -2.50
N ASN A 57 4.91 -9.06 -2.90
CA ASN A 57 5.13 -10.04 -3.96
C ASN A 57 4.56 -11.42 -3.60
N LYS A 58 4.65 -11.82 -2.33
CA LYS A 58 4.06 -13.07 -1.82
C LYS A 58 2.54 -13.10 -2.01
N ILE A 59 1.86 -12.02 -1.63
CA ILE A 59 0.40 -11.92 -1.73
C ILE A 59 -0.06 -11.80 -3.19
N VAL A 60 0.61 -11.00 -4.02
CA VAL A 60 0.29 -10.88 -5.47
C VAL A 60 0.32 -12.24 -6.17
N LYS A 61 1.28 -13.10 -5.85
CA LYS A 61 1.35 -14.47 -6.38
C LYS A 61 0.13 -15.29 -5.96
N THR A 62 -0.29 -15.21 -4.71
CA THR A 62 -1.48 -15.92 -4.21
C THR A 62 -2.77 -15.50 -4.94
N ILE A 63 -2.93 -14.20 -5.23
CA ILE A 63 -4.15 -13.68 -5.87
C ILE A 63 -4.16 -13.93 -7.39
N SER A 64 -2.99 -14.09 -8.03
CA SER A 64 -2.91 -14.32 -9.48
C SER A 64 -3.20 -15.77 -9.91
N VAL A 65 -3.43 -16.67 -8.95
CA VAL A 65 -3.76 -18.08 -9.16
C VAL A 65 -5.28 -18.35 -9.07
N TYR A 66 -6.07 -17.31 -8.79
CA TYR A 66 -7.53 -17.29 -8.94
C TYR A 66 -7.93 -16.43 -10.15
#